data_AF-A0A1A8ELQ3-F1
#
_entry.id   AF-A0A1A8ELQ3-F1
#
_cell.length_a   1.000
_cell.length_b   1.000
_cell.length_c   1.000
_cell.angle_alpha   90.00
_cell.angle_beta   90.00
_cell.angle_gamma   90.00
#
_symmetry.space_group_name_H-M   'P 1'
#
loop_
_entity.id
_entity.type
_entity.pdbx_description
1 polymer ?
#
loop_
_entity_poly.entity_id
_entity_poly.type
_entity_poly.pdbx_seq_one_letter_code
_entity_poly.pdbx_strand_id
1 'polypeptide(L)'
;MRLEITASKRKDCGKDINYLMTRTYSLRRKEVVSQSPRMTNLMERWPALFDTFQINAEFQRCTAVPLQSTFMFQLDKCTPKLLDLFSAKGGAVGQRIKNLLMELIQGSPETSVHEDLKLRSMMINICHDPDA
;
A
#
# COMPACT_ATOMS: atom_id res chain seq x y z
N MET A 1 -21.68 18.70 -13.50
CA MET A 1 -21.57 17.50 -14.39
C MET A 1 -21.18 16.32 -13.51
N ARG A 2 -22.13 15.40 -13.25
CA ARG A 2 -21.95 14.23 -12.37
C ARG A 2 -21.62 13.04 -13.29
N LEU A 3 -20.38 12.56 -13.26
CA LEU A 3 -19.96 11.38 -14.01
C LEU A 3 -20.13 10.17 -13.10
N GLU A 4 -21.21 9.42 -13.30
CA GLU A 4 -21.47 8.19 -12.56
C GLU A 4 -20.57 7.08 -13.11
N ILE A 5 -19.52 6.73 -12.37
CA ILE A 5 -18.62 5.62 -12.71
C ILE A 5 -19.19 4.37 -12.04
N THR A 6 -20.28 3.81 -12.58
CA THR A 6 -20.73 2.48 -12.19
C THR A 6 -19.93 1.44 -12.97
N ALA A 7 -19.13 0.64 -12.26
CA ALA A 7 -18.29 -0.41 -12.81
C ALA A 7 -19.14 -1.51 -13.49
N SER A 8 -19.42 -1.34 -14.78
CA SER A 8 -19.97 -2.42 -15.61
C SER A 8 -18.83 -3.38 -16.01
N LYS A 9 -19.02 -4.68 -15.76
CA LYS A 9 -18.08 -5.77 -16.03
C LYS A 9 -17.84 -5.95 -17.54
N ARG A 10 -16.98 -5.12 -18.14
CA ARG A 10 -16.42 -5.36 -19.48
C ARG A 10 -14.90 -5.41 -19.41
N LYS A 11 -14.28 -6.28 -20.20
CA LYS A 11 -12.85 -6.64 -20.16
C LYS A 11 -11.89 -5.47 -20.47
N ASP A 12 -12.41 -4.32 -20.92
CA ASP A 12 -11.69 -3.05 -21.16
C ASP A 12 -11.87 -1.98 -20.06
N CYS A 13 -12.66 -2.28 -19.02
CA CYS A 13 -13.08 -1.31 -18.00
C CYS A 13 -11.90 -0.68 -17.24
N GLY A 14 -10.78 -1.38 -17.07
CA GLY A 14 -9.62 -0.86 -16.34
C GLY A 14 -8.94 0.35 -17.00
N LYS A 15 -8.79 0.33 -18.34
CA LYS A 15 -8.21 1.45 -19.10
C LYS A 15 -9.16 2.64 -19.12
N ASP A 16 -10.44 2.37 -19.28
CA ASP A 16 -11.50 3.39 -19.25
C ASP A 16 -11.58 4.05 -17.87
N ILE A 17 -11.52 3.28 -16.79
CA ILE A 17 -11.47 3.81 -15.42
C ILE A 17 -10.23 4.67 -15.23
N ASN A 18 -9.04 4.22 -15.61
CA ASN A 18 -7.83 5.02 -15.41
C ASN A 18 -7.86 6.34 -16.21
N TYR A 19 -8.40 6.30 -17.42
CA TYR A 19 -8.62 7.49 -18.22
C TYR A 19 -9.56 8.48 -17.52
N LEU A 20 -10.73 7.99 -17.07
CA LEU A 20 -11.70 8.80 -16.33
C LEU A 20 -11.09 9.35 -15.04
N MET A 21 -10.36 8.53 -14.30
CA MET A 21 -9.66 8.92 -13.08
C MET A 21 -8.66 10.04 -13.37
N THR A 22 -7.84 9.92 -14.41
CA THR A 22 -6.91 10.98 -14.82
C THR A 22 -7.65 12.29 -15.10
N ARG A 23 -8.74 12.24 -15.86
CA ARG A 23 -9.52 13.43 -16.25
C ARG A 23 -10.23 14.11 -15.08
N THR A 24 -10.57 13.34 -14.05
CA THR A 24 -11.31 13.82 -12.86
C THR A 24 -10.41 14.12 -11.66
N TYR A 25 -9.09 14.03 -11.81
CA TYR A 25 -8.11 14.26 -10.75
C TYR A 25 -8.27 15.62 -10.05
N SER A 26 -8.36 16.71 -10.80
CA SER A 26 -8.49 18.07 -10.23
C SER A 26 -9.76 18.22 -9.39
N LEU A 27 -10.86 17.58 -9.81
CA LEU A 27 -12.12 17.59 -9.07
C LEU A 27 -12.00 16.82 -7.75
N ARG A 28 -11.44 15.61 -7.80
CA ARG A 28 -11.19 14.80 -6.60
C ARG A 28 -10.28 15.50 -5.61
N ARG A 29 -9.15 16.05 -6.09
CA ARG A 29 -8.21 16.78 -5.24
C ARG A 29 -8.87 17.98 -4.57
N LYS A 30 -9.66 18.76 -5.32
CA LYS A 30 -10.41 19.90 -4.76
C LYS A 30 -11.37 19.46 -3.67
N GLU A 31 -12.13 18.38 -3.89
CA GLU A 31 -13.00 17.77 -2.89
C GLU A 31 -12.21 17.38 -1.63
N VAL A 32 -11.16 16.58 -1.77
CA VAL A 32 -10.40 16.07 -0.62
C VAL A 32 -9.78 17.21 0.19
N VAL A 33 -9.11 18.15 -0.49
CA VAL A 33 -8.39 19.26 0.16
C VAL A 33 -9.33 20.30 0.75
N SER A 34 -10.44 20.62 0.07
CA SER A 34 -11.31 21.72 0.48
C SER A 34 -12.45 21.27 1.40
N GLN A 35 -12.97 20.06 1.19
CA GLN A 35 -14.17 19.57 1.89
C GLN A 35 -13.84 18.56 2.98
N SER A 36 -12.63 17.98 2.98
CA SER A 36 -12.21 16.94 3.93
C SER A 36 -13.34 15.92 4.20
N PRO A 37 -13.87 15.27 3.14
CA PRO A 37 -15.03 14.42 3.28
C PRO A 37 -14.72 13.23 4.20
N ARG A 38 -15.76 12.71 4.88
CA ARG A 38 -15.63 11.45 5.61
C ARG A 38 -15.21 10.33 4.66
N MET A 39 -14.43 9.39 5.18
CA MET A 39 -13.90 8.24 4.43
C MET A 39 -15.00 7.47 3.69
N THR A 40 -16.15 7.25 4.33
CA THR A 40 -17.32 6.57 3.75
C THR A 40 -17.83 7.29 2.51
N ASN A 41 -17.95 8.61 2.56
CA ASN A 41 -18.45 9.41 1.44
C ASN A 41 -17.45 9.39 0.27
N LEU A 42 -16.15 9.37 0.56
CA LEU A 42 -15.11 9.28 -0.45
C LEU A 42 -15.11 7.91 -1.14
N MET A 43 -15.33 6.83 -0.38
CA MET A 43 -15.47 5.47 -0.89
C MET A 43 -16.70 5.30 -1.79
N GLU A 44 -17.84 5.84 -1.36
CA GLU A 44 -19.07 5.79 -2.17
C GLU A 44 -18.93 6.59 -3.47
N ARG A 45 -18.29 7.77 -3.40
CA ARG A 45 -18.19 8.68 -4.54
C ARG A 45 -17.09 8.29 -5.52
N TRP A 46 -16.00 7.74 -5.02
CA TRP A 46 -14.82 7.38 -5.82
C TRP A 46 -14.34 5.96 -5.44
N PRO A 47 -15.15 4.92 -5.66
CA PRO A 47 -14.80 3.56 -5.25
C PRO A 47 -13.50 3.07 -5.93
N ALA A 48 -13.23 3.57 -7.14
CA ALA A 48 -12.00 3.28 -7.86
C ALA A 48 -10.73 3.73 -7.11
N LEU A 49 -10.77 4.75 -6.23
CA LEU A 49 -9.59 5.14 -5.43
C LEU A 49 -9.11 4.04 -4.48
N PHE A 50 -9.92 3.01 -4.23
CA PHE A 50 -9.61 1.92 -3.30
C PHE A 50 -9.22 0.63 -4.01
N ASP A 51 -9.08 0.69 -5.34
CA ASP A 51 -8.45 -0.36 -6.13
C ASP A 51 -6.92 -0.16 -6.12
N THR A 52 -6.16 -1.25 -5.94
CA THR A 52 -4.69 -1.22 -5.85
C THR A 52 -4.01 -0.53 -7.02
N PHE A 53 -4.51 -0.73 -8.25
CA PHE A 53 -3.92 -0.10 -9.43
C PHE A 53 -4.15 1.42 -9.40
N GLN A 54 -5.36 1.85 -9.04
CA GLN A 54 -5.69 3.27 -8.95
C GLN A 54 -5.02 3.98 -7.78
N ILE A 55 -4.77 3.30 -6.65
CA ILE A 55 -3.96 3.85 -5.55
C ILE A 55 -2.57 4.22 -6.06
N ASN A 56 -1.92 3.30 -6.79
CA ASN A 56 -0.60 3.55 -7.38
C ASN A 56 -0.63 4.70 -8.38
N ALA A 57 -1.62 4.71 -9.29
CA ALA A 57 -1.76 5.75 -10.30
C ALA A 57 -2.05 7.13 -9.68
N GLU A 58 -2.91 7.20 -8.66
CA GLU A 58 -3.27 8.45 -7.99
C GLU A 58 -2.10 9.00 -7.16
N PHE A 59 -1.38 8.13 -6.45
CA PHE A 59 -0.16 8.53 -5.75
C PHE A 59 0.85 9.15 -6.72
N GLN A 60 1.08 8.51 -7.87
CA GLN A 60 1.98 9.05 -8.90
C GLN A 60 1.46 10.37 -9.48
N ARG A 61 0.14 10.53 -9.69
CA ARG A 61 -0.46 11.81 -10.13
C ARG A 61 -0.26 12.92 -9.09
N CYS A 62 -0.27 12.59 -7.80
CA CYS A 62 -0.07 13.54 -6.72
C CYS A 62 1.38 13.95 -6.50
N THR A 63 2.30 12.99 -6.54
CA THR A 63 3.70 13.16 -6.09
C THR A 63 4.72 13.15 -7.22
N ALA A 64 4.30 12.77 -8.43
CA ALA A 64 5.17 12.42 -9.56
C ALA A 64 6.12 11.23 -9.30
N VAL A 65 5.91 10.48 -8.20
CA VAL A 65 6.76 9.36 -7.79
C VAL A 65 5.97 8.04 -7.91
N PRO A 66 6.54 6.97 -8.50
CA PRO A 66 5.86 5.68 -8.54
C PRO A 66 5.83 5.05 -7.14
N LEU A 67 4.64 4.77 -6.61
CA LEU A 67 4.46 4.32 -5.23
C LEU A 67 5.18 3.01 -4.92
N GLN A 68 4.75 1.91 -5.56
CA GLN A 68 5.22 0.57 -5.20
C GLN A 68 6.73 0.40 -5.39
N SER A 69 7.28 0.78 -6.54
CA SER A 69 8.72 0.62 -6.80
C SER A 69 9.58 1.50 -5.89
N THR A 70 9.16 2.72 -5.61
CA THR A 70 9.89 3.60 -4.68
C THR A 70 9.81 3.08 -3.27
N PHE A 71 8.62 2.63 -2.83
CA PHE A 71 8.43 2.06 -1.51
C PHE A 71 9.30 0.83 -1.30
N MET A 72 9.29 -0.14 -2.23
CA MET A 72 10.10 -1.36 -2.13
C MET A 72 11.59 -1.04 -2.14
N PHE A 73 12.04 -0.13 -3.01
CA PHE A 73 13.43 0.30 -3.04
C PHE A 73 13.89 0.93 -1.72
N GLN A 74 13.06 1.75 -1.08
CA GLN A 74 13.38 2.33 0.23
C GLN A 74 13.30 1.29 1.35
N LEU A 75 12.34 0.36 1.27
CA LEU A 75 12.24 -0.77 2.19
C LEU A 75 13.49 -1.64 2.14
N ASP A 76 14.01 -1.94 0.95
CA ASP A 76 15.24 -2.70 0.76
C ASP A 76 16.44 -2.01 1.41
N LYS A 77 16.56 -0.68 1.26
CA LYS A 77 17.61 0.10 1.94
C LYS A 77 17.50 0.06 3.46
N CYS A 78 16.28 0.07 3.99
CA CYS A 78 16.04 0.00 5.43
C CYS A 78 16.10 -1.43 5.98
N THR A 79 16.00 -2.46 5.13
CA THR A 79 15.90 -3.86 5.53
C THR A 79 17.04 -4.29 6.47
N PRO A 80 18.33 -4.01 6.20
CA PRO A 80 19.40 -4.45 7.10
C PRO A 80 19.21 -3.95 8.54
N LYS A 81 18.89 -2.65 8.71
CA LYS A 81 18.67 -2.05 10.02
C LYS A 81 17.43 -2.61 10.72
N LEU A 82 16.38 -2.94 9.95
CA LEU A 82 15.19 -3.59 10.49
C LEU A 82 15.52 -5.00 10.97
N LEU A 83 16.32 -5.77 10.22
CA LEU A 83 16.77 -7.10 10.62
C LEU A 83 17.59 -7.07 11.92
N ASP A 84 18.46 -6.08 12.08
CA ASP A 84 19.22 -5.88 13.32
C ASP A 84 18.29 -5.61 14.52
N LEU A 85 17.33 -4.69 14.36
CA LEU A 85 16.34 -4.36 15.39
C LEU A 85 15.49 -5.58 15.77
N PHE A 86 15.06 -6.34 14.77
CA PHE A 86 14.26 -7.54 14.93
C PHE A 86 15.01 -8.67 15.64
N SER A 87 16.30 -8.84 15.32
CA SER A 87 17.15 -9.85 15.96
C SER A 87 17.42 -9.53 17.43
N ALA A 88 17.50 -8.24 17.77
CA ALA A 88 17.62 -7.76 19.15
C ALA A 88 16.33 -7.90 19.97
N LYS A 89 15.16 -8.06 19.32
CA LYS A 89 13.88 -8.19 20.02
C LYS A 89 13.77 -9.57 20.69
N GLY A 90 13.45 -9.56 21.98
CA GLY A 90 13.20 -10.75 22.79
C GLY A 90 11.71 -11.09 22.90
N GLY A 91 11.40 -12.10 23.72
CA GLY A 91 10.03 -12.50 24.03
C GLY A 91 9.26 -13.12 22.85
N ALA A 92 7.95 -13.29 23.02
CA ALA A 92 7.10 -13.96 22.03
C ALA A 92 7.08 -13.23 20.67
N VAL A 93 7.12 -11.90 20.68
CA VAL A 93 7.18 -11.09 19.45
C VAL A 93 8.52 -11.25 18.74
N GLY A 94 9.63 -11.19 19.48
CA GLY A 94 10.96 -11.43 18.94
C GLY A 94 11.06 -12.83 18.30
N GLN A 95 10.47 -13.85 18.93
CA GLN A 95 10.48 -15.20 18.39
C GLN A 95 9.65 -15.34 17.10
N ARG A 96 8.47 -14.72 17.05
CA ARG A 96 7.64 -14.69 15.83
C ARG A 96 8.39 -14.02 14.68
N ILE A 97 9.03 -12.89 14.96
CA ILE A 97 9.81 -12.18 13.95
C ILE A 97 11.00 -13.03 13.50
N LYS A 98 11.77 -13.63 14.41
CA LYS A 98 12.90 -14.51 14.08
C LYS A 98 12.49 -15.68 13.18
N ASN A 99 11.35 -16.32 13.43
CA ASN A 99 10.85 -17.39 12.58
C ASN A 99 10.58 -16.89 11.14
N LEU A 100 9.93 -15.73 10.99
CA LEU A 100 9.71 -15.12 9.67
C LEU A 100 11.02 -14.71 8.98
N LEU A 101 12.02 -14.23 9.73
CA LEU A 101 13.34 -13.92 9.19
C LEU A 101 14.10 -15.17 8.74
N MET A 102 13.95 -16.28 9.44
CA MET A 102 14.54 -17.55 9.02
C MET A 102 13.89 -18.04 7.72
N GLU A 103 12.58 -17.87 7.55
CA GLU A 103 11.88 -18.16 6.29
C GLU A 103 12.33 -17.24 5.16
N LEU A 104 12.57 -15.96 5.43
CA LEU A 104 13.15 -15.01 4.47
C LEU A 104 14.53 -15.43 3.97
N ILE A 105 15.38 -15.92 4.88
CA ILE A 105 16.77 -16.32 4.57
C ILE A 105 16.81 -17.70 3.87
N GLN A 106 15.90 -18.61 4.21
CA GLN A 106 15.85 -19.97 3.66
C GLN A 106 14.96 -20.10 2.40
N GLY A 107 14.13 -19.10 2.12
CA GLY A 107 13.19 -19.10 0.99
C GLY A 107 13.86 -18.95 -0.38
N SER A 108 13.13 -19.36 -1.42
CA SER A 108 13.47 -19.09 -2.83
C SER A 108 13.67 -17.58 -3.05
N PRO A 109 14.61 -17.14 -3.91
CA PRO A 109 14.87 -15.73 -4.22
C PRO A 109 13.73 -15.03 -4.98
N GLU A 110 12.50 -15.55 -4.93
CA GLU A 110 11.33 -14.88 -5.48
C GLU A 110 11.06 -13.58 -4.71
N THR A 111 11.27 -12.46 -5.41
CA THR A 111 11.17 -11.10 -4.87
C THR A 111 9.82 -10.84 -4.20
N SER A 112 8.73 -11.40 -4.70
CA SER A 112 7.37 -11.22 -4.16
C SER A 112 7.18 -11.84 -2.78
N VAL A 113 7.73 -13.03 -2.53
CA VAL A 113 7.65 -13.72 -1.22
C VAL A 113 8.49 -12.97 -0.20
N HIS A 114 9.65 -12.48 -0.63
CA HIS A 114 10.56 -11.71 0.21
C HIS A 114 9.98 -10.34 0.59
N GLU A 115 9.29 -9.65 -0.32
CA GLU A 115 8.57 -8.40 -0.05
C GLU A 115 7.40 -8.59 0.94
N ASP A 116 6.59 -9.64 0.78
CA ASP A 116 5.47 -9.96 1.67
C ASP A 116 5.94 -10.26 3.10
N LEU A 117 6.97 -11.10 3.24
CA LEU A 117 7.52 -11.46 4.55
C LEU A 117 8.16 -10.25 5.26
N LYS A 118 8.84 -9.34 4.53
CA LYS A 118 9.33 -8.06 5.09
C LYS A 118 8.18 -7.22 5.63
N LEU A 119 7.11 -7.07 4.87
CA LEU A 119 5.95 -6.28 5.28
C LEU A 119 5.26 -6.88 6.51
N ARG A 120 5.08 -8.20 6.56
CA ARG A 120 4.51 -8.89 7.72
C ARG A 120 5.34 -8.70 8.98
N SER A 121 6.66 -8.84 8.88
CA SER A 121 7.57 -8.62 10.01
C SER A 121 7.46 -7.19 10.54
N MET A 122 7.40 -6.20 9.64
CA MET A 122 7.24 -4.80 9.99
C MET A 122 5.88 -4.52 10.65
N MET A 123 4.79 -5.10 10.14
CA MET A 123 3.45 -4.99 10.73
C MET A 123 3.40 -5.60 12.14
N ILE A 124 4.01 -6.77 12.36
CA ILE A 124 4.08 -7.39 13.68
C ILE A 124 4.84 -6.50 14.67
N ASN A 125 5.90 -5.82 14.21
CA ASN A 125 6.66 -4.92 15.06
C ASN A 125 5.89 -3.62 15.41
N ILE A 126 5.12 -3.06 14.46
CA ILE A 126 4.40 -1.79 14.62
C ILE A 126 3.05 -1.99 15.33
N CYS A 127 2.33 -3.08 15.05
CA CYS A 127 1.00 -3.36 15.62
C CYS A 127 1.05 -4.01 17.02
N HIS A 128 2.24 -4.17 17.61
CA HIS A 128 2.33 -4.59 19.00
C HIS A 128 2.33 -3.37 19.92
N ASP A 129 1.14 -3.14 20.49
CA ASP A 129 0.91 -2.30 21.66
C ASP A 129 1.81 -2.78 22.82
N PRO A 130 2.55 -1.90 23.53
CA PRO A 130 3.45 -2.28 24.62
C PRO A 130 2.78 -2.87 25.89
N ASP A 131 1.45 -3.03 25.92
CA ASP A 131 0.70 -3.51 27.08
C ASP A 131 0.02 -4.90 26.88
N ALA A 132 0.76 -5.88 26.36
CA ALA A 132 0.33 -7.29 26.32
C ALA A 132 1.23 -8.21 27.16
#